data_AF-A0A955UZE8-F1
#
_entry.id   AF-A0A955UZE8-F1
#
_cell.length_a   1.000
_cell.length_b   1.000
_cell.length_c   1.000
_cell.angle_alpha   90.00
_cell.angle_beta   90.00
_cell.angle_gamma   90.00
#
_symmetry.space_group_name_H-M   'P 1'
#
loop_
_entity.id
_entity.type
_entity.pdbx_description
1 polymer ?
#
loop_
_entity_poly.entity_id
_entity_poly.type
_entity_poly.pdbx_seq_one_letter_code
_entity_poly.pdbx_strand_id
1 'polypeptide(L)'
;AKDADGNDIEMPYWDPALNGPAVAYLISDEGSWVTGQVIATGMQRLGVMKQPAYGDTLLREKGWDVAGVREHFKAHFGRKLEPFGLAKAPYAYYDGVVAKK
;
A
#
# COMPACT_ATOMS: atom_id res chain seq x y z
N ALA A 1 -21.38 2.66 -15.40
CA ALA A 1 -20.78 3.62 -14.46
C ALA A 1 -21.01 5.02 -15.00
N LYS A 2 -20.57 6.09 -14.32
CA LYS A 2 -20.64 7.46 -14.87
C LYS A 2 -19.24 7.97 -15.21
N ASP A 3 -19.08 8.72 -16.30
CA ASP A 3 -17.85 9.46 -16.59
C ASP A 3 -17.75 10.75 -15.74
N ALA A 4 -16.69 11.54 -15.96
CA ALA A 4 -16.46 12.80 -15.25
C ALA A 4 -17.56 13.86 -15.55
N ASP A 5 -18.27 13.72 -16.65
CA ASP A 5 -19.33 14.62 -17.12
C ASP A 5 -20.73 14.12 -16.73
N GLY A 6 -20.84 12.97 -16.05
CA GLY A 6 -22.08 12.38 -15.57
C GLY A 6 -22.84 11.52 -16.59
N ASN A 7 -22.26 11.22 -17.74
CA ASN A 7 -22.86 10.35 -18.75
C ASN A 7 -22.73 8.89 -18.35
N ASP A 8 -23.71 8.06 -18.72
CA ASP A 8 -23.57 6.61 -18.58
C ASP A 8 -22.45 6.08 -19.49
N ILE A 9 -21.52 5.36 -18.87
CA ILE A 9 -20.50 4.59 -19.58
C ILE A 9 -20.74 3.11 -19.37
N GLU A 10 -20.63 2.36 -20.47
CA GLU A 10 -20.52 0.92 -20.44
C GLU A 10 -19.14 0.55 -19.90
N MET A 11 -19.13 -0.23 -18.82
CA MET A 11 -17.88 -0.71 -18.22
C MET A 11 -17.45 -1.99 -18.93
N PRO A 12 -16.14 -2.22 -19.13
CA PRO A 12 -15.68 -3.51 -19.63
C PRO A 12 -16.15 -4.63 -18.70
N TYR A 13 -16.66 -5.71 -19.27
CA TYR A 13 -16.89 -6.93 -18.51
C TYR A 13 -15.56 -7.57 -18.15
N TRP A 14 -15.42 -7.89 -16.88
CA TRP A 14 -14.27 -8.57 -16.32
C TRP A 14 -14.75 -9.86 -15.69
N ASP A 15 -14.34 -10.99 -16.25
CA ASP A 15 -14.74 -12.29 -15.75
C ASP A 15 -14.12 -12.54 -14.35
N PRO A 16 -14.94 -12.56 -13.28
CA PRO A 16 -14.43 -12.79 -11.94
C PRO A 16 -13.84 -14.20 -11.77
N ALA A 17 -14.22 -15.16 -12.61
CA ALA A 17 -13.72 -16.53 -12.57
C ALA A 17 -12.21 -16.61 -12.86
N LEU A 18 -11.64 -15.59 -13.52
CA LEU A 18 -10.20 -15.51 -13.79
C LEU A 18 -9.33 -15.36 -12.54
N ASN A 19 -9.91 -15.09 -11.36
CA ASN A 19 -9.18 -15.16 -10.08
C ASN A 19 -9.06 -16.60 -9.54
N GLY A 20 -9.94 -17.51 -9.99
CA GLY A 20 -10.03 -18.90 -9.52
C GLY A 20 -8.73 -19.72 -9.67
N PRO A 21 -8.02 -19.65 -10.82
CA PRO A 21 -6.77 -20.39 -11.00
C PRO A 21 -5.69 -20.10 -9.95
N ALA A 22 -5.59 -18.85 -9.48
CA ALA A 22 -4.64 -18.47 -8.45
C ALA A 22 -4.95 -19.18 -7.12
N VAL A 23 -6.23 -19.25 -6.75
CA VAL A 23 -6.69 -19.95 -5.54
C VAL A 23 -6.46 -21.45 -5.68
N ALA A 24 -6.81 -22.03 -6.84
CA ALA A 24 -6.63 -23.46 -7.12
C ALA A 24 -5.15 -23.89 -6.99
N TYR A 25 -4.21 -23.04 -7.46
CA TYR A 25 -2.78 -23.28 -7.27
C TYR A 25 -2.36 -23.20 -5.80
N LEU A 26 -2.81 -22.18 -5.05
CA LEU A 26 -2.40 -21.98 -3.65
C LEU A 26 -2.90 -23.09 -2.70
N ILE A 27 -3.97 -23.81 -3.07
CA ILE A 27 -4.49 -24.93 -2.27
C ILE A 27 -3.98 -26.30 -2.74
N SER A 28 -3.20 -26.36 -3.82
CA SER A 28 -2.65 -27.63 -4.34
C SER A 28 -1.34 -28.01 -3.64
N ASP A 29 -0.88 -29.25 -3.87
CA ASP A 29 0.42 -29.70 -3.39
C ASP A 29 1.58 -28.85 -3.97
N GLU A 30 1.43 -28.34 -5.20
CA GLU A 30 2.41 -27.45 -5.84
C GLU A 30 2.53 -26.09 -5.14
N GLY A 31 1.45 -25.62 -4.50
CA GLY A 31 1.41 -24.37 -3.75
C GLY A 31 1.92 -24.49 -2.30
N SER A 32 2.26 -25.70 -1.84
CA SER A 32 2.59 -26.00 -0.43
C SER A 32 3.77 -25.20 0.16
N TRP A 33 4.63 -24.62 -0.68
CA TRP A 33 5.77 -23.80 -0.26
C TRP A 33 5.41 -22.32 -0.04
N VAL A 34 4.20 -21.89 -0.39
CA VAL A 34 3.75 -20.50 -0.29
C VAL A 34 3.05 -20.27 1.05
N THR A 35 3.66 -19.45 1.93
CA THR A 35 3.08 -19.10 3.23
C THR A 35 3.43 -17.67 3.65
N GLY A 36 2.55 -17.04 4.44
CA GLY A 36 2.74 -15.69 4.99
C GLY A 36 2.78 -14.57 3.95
N GLN A 37 2.41 -14.84 2.69
CA GLN A 37 2.41 -13.85 1.61
C GLN A 37 1.01 -13.28 1.36
N VAL A 38 0.94 -12.02 0.96
CA VAL A 38 -0.27 -11.43 0.38
C VAL A 38 -0.11 -11.42 -1.13
N ILE A 39 -0.97 -12.17 -1.82
CA ILE A 39 -0.94 -12.32 -3.27
C ILE A 39 -1.97 -11.38 -3.90
N ALA A 40 -1.50 -10.46 -4.74
CA ALA A 40 -2.36 -9.65 -5.59
C ALA A 40 -2.74 -10.45 -6.84
N THR A 41 -4.04 -10.60 -7.08
CA THR A 41 -4.56 -11.20 -8.31
C THR A 41 -5.53 -10.23 -8.99
N GLY A 42 -5.61 -10.29 -10.31
CA GLY A 42 -6.56 -9.52 -11.09
C GLY A 42 -6.49 -9.88 -12.55
N MET A 43 -7.28 -10.88 -12.95
CA MET A 43 -7.38 -11.41 -14.31
C MET A 43 -6.00 -11.70 -14.91
N GLN A 44 -5.43 -10.76 -15.67
CA GLN A 44 -4.14 -10.89 -16.34
C GLN A 44 -2.92 -10.69 -15.43
N ARG A 45 -3.12 -10.46 -14.12
CA ARG A 45 -2.05 -10.10 -13.19
C ARG A 45 -2.00 -11.06 -12.00
N LEU A 46 -0.77 -11.47 -11.68
CA LEU A 46 -0.38 -12.08 -10.42
C LEU A 46 0.79 -11.29 -9.85
N GLY A 47 0.81 -11.06 -8.55
CA GLY A 47 1.88 -10.36 -7.87
C GLY A 47 1.97 -10.75 -6.41
N VAL A 48 3.15 -10.57 -5.83
CA VAL A 48 3.38 -10.71 -4.39
C VAL A 48 3.51 -9.30 -3.82
N MET A 49 2.68 -8.97 -2.82
CA MET A 49 2.79 -7.69 -2.14
C MET A 49 4.01 -7.69 -1.24
N LYS A 50 4.75 -6.58 -1.24
CA LYS A 50 5.83 -6.37 -0.29
C LYS A 50 5.24 -5.94 1.05
N GLN A 51 5.63 -6.62 2.12
CA GLN A 51 5.31 -6.21 3.48
C GLN A 51 5.90 -4.83 3.79
N PRO A 52 5.25 -4.02 4.63
CA PRO A 52 5.94 -2.99 5.38
C PRO A 52 7.12 -3.63 6.12
N ALA A 53 8.30 -3.05 5.99
CA ALA A 53 9.49 -3.48 6.71
C ALA A 53 9.93 -2.35 7.65
N TYR A 54 10.69 -2.69 8.70
CA TYR A 54 11.30 -1.67 9.55
C TYR A 54 12.22 -0.77 8.72
N GLY A 55 11.94 0.53 8.75
CA GLY A 55 12.86 1.56 8.29
C GLY A 55 13.71 2.10 9.44
N ASP A 56 14.04 3.39 9.39
CA ASP A 56 14.79 4.08 10.45
C ASP A 56 14.04 4.06 11.79
N THR A 57 14.78 3.83 12.88
CA THR A 57 14.22 3.76 14.24
C THR A 57 14.95 4.74 15.16
N LEU A 58 14.19 5.52 15.94
CA LEU A 58 14.73 6.37 17.00
C LEU A 58 14.56 5.71 18.37
N LEU A 59 15.66 5.61 19.11
CA LEU A 59 15.67 5.09 20.47
C LEU A 59 15.84 6.24 21.47
N ARG A 60 15.12 6.17 22.59
CA ARG A 60 15.27 7.09 23.73
C ARG A 60 15.22 6.28 25.02
N GLU A 61 16.31 6.34 25.78
CA GLU A 61 16.59 5.47 26.94
C GLU A 61 15.47 5.44 28.00
N LYS A 62 14.76 6.56 28.19
CA LYS A 62 13.67 6.70 29.17
C LYS A 62 12.27 6.69 28.53
N GLY A 63 12.17 6.27 27.28
CA GLY A 63 10.94 6.35 26.49
C GLY A 63 10.69 7.74 25.90
N TRP A 64 9.60 7.84 25.14
CA TRP A 64 9.19 9.04 24.44
C TRP A 64 8.08 9.78 25.19
N ASP A 65 8.28 11.07 25.44
CA ASP A 65 7.23 12.02 25.79
C ASP A 65 6.86 12.89 24.56
N VAL A 66 5.76 13.65 24.67
CA VAL A 66 5.29 14.51 23.57
C VAL A 66 6.33 15.56 23.18
N ALA A 67 7.06 16.12 24.15
CA ALA A 67 8.09 17.13 23.89
C ALA A 67 9.22 16.56 23.02
N GLY A 68 9.74 15.39 23.37
CA GLY A 68 10.80 14.72 22.62
C GLY A 68 10.33 14.26 21.25
N VAL A 69 9.08 13.79 21.10
CA VAL A 69 8.53 13.47 19.77
C VAL A 69 8.52 14.74 18.90
N ARG A 70 8.05 15.87 19.43
CA ARG A 70 8.04 17.15 18.69
C ARG A 70 9.44 17.59 18.29
N GLU A 71 10.41 17.43 19.18
CA GLU A 71 11.80 17.81 18.96
C GLU A 71 12.47 16.95 17.87
N HIS A 72 12.33 15.63 17.93
CA HIS A 72 13.15 14.73 17.13
C HIS A 72 12.45 14.17 15.88
N PHE A 73 11.12 14.02 15.89
CA PHE A 73 10.43 13.25 14.86
C PHE A 73 10.48 13.92 13.48
N LYS A 74 10.06 15.19 13.37
CA LYS A 74 10.09 15.91 12.08
C LYS A 74 11.52 16.16 11.61
N ALA A 75 12.45 16.42 12.53
CA ALA A 75 13.86 16.61 12.22
C ALA A 75 14.47 15.34 11.58
N HIS A 76 14.15 14.16 12.11
CA HIS A 76 14.71 12.91 11.60
C HIS A 76 13.96 12.38 10.36
N PHE A 77 12.62 12.33 10.41
CA PHE A 77 11.80 11.66 9.39
C PHE A 77 11.24 12.60 8.32
N GLY A 78 11.33 13.92 8.50
CA GLY A 78 10.62 14.91 7.67
C GLY A 78 10.94 14.93 6.18
N ARG A 79 11.91 14.14 5.72
CA ARG A 79 12.23 13.89 4.29
C ARG A 79 12.43 12.41 3.94
N LYS A 80 12.14 11.51 4.89
CA LYS A 80 12.36 10.07 4.80
C LYS A 80 11.05 9.28 4.85
N LEU A 81 9.91 9.95 4.92
CA LEU A 81 8.61 9.27 4.90
C LEU A 81 8.40 8.65 3.53
N GLU A 82 7.97 7.39 3.55
CA GLU A 82 7.77 6.62 2.35
C GLU A 82 6.55 7.12 1.57
N PRO A 83 6.64 7.20 0.23
CA PRO A 83 5.45 7.34 -0.59
C PRO A 83 4.56 6.09 -0.42
N PHE A 84 3.25 6.29 -0.30
CA PHE A 84 2.30 5.19 -0.12
C PHE A 84 1.48 4.95 -1.38
N GLY A 85 1.12 3.68 -1.61
CA GLY A 85 0.33 3.25 -2.77
C GLY A 85 1.16 2.87 -3.99
N LEU A 86 0.47 2.57 -5.10
CA LEU A 86 1.08 2.08 -6.35
C LEU A 86 1.83 3.17 -7.12
N ALA A 87 1.39 4.42 -7.00
CA ALA A 87 2.05 5.57 -7.58
C ALA A 87 3.21 5.98 -6.67
N LYS A 88 4.45 5.60 -7.02
CA LYS A 88 5.68 5.98 -6.31
C LYS A 88 6.01 7.48 -6.42
N ALA A 89 5.01 8.35 -6.58
CA ALA A 89 5.21 9.78 -6.49
C ALA A 89 5.77 10.11 -5.10
N PRO A 90 6.68 11.08 -4.96
CA PRO A 90 7.19 11.49 -3.65
C PRO A 90 6.05 11.76 -2.67
N TYR A 91 6.28 11.50 -1.37
CA TYR A 91 5.26 11.72 -0.33
C TYR A 91 4.72 13.16 -0.41
N ALA A 92 3.45 13.30 -0.77
CA ALA A 92 2.88 14.57 -1.19
C ALA A 92 2.47 15.50 -0.03
N TYR A 93 2.55 15.02 1.21
CA TYR A 93 1.98 15.68 2.38
C TYR A 93 3.04 16.21 3.36
N TYR A 94 4.27 16.47 2.88
CA TYR A 94 5.33 17.02 3.72
C TYR A 94 4.98 18.38 4.33
N ASP A 95 4.15 19.15 3.62
CA ASP A 95 3.64 20.47 4.01
C ASP A 95 2.30 20.40 4.78
N GLY A 96 1.79 19.18 5.04
CA GLY A 96 0.52 18.93 5.70
C GLY A 96 -0.64 18.63 4.76
N VAL A 97 -1.70 18.04 5.31
CA VAL A 97 -2.93 17.75 4.56
C VAL A 97 -3.80 19.02 4.57
N VAL A 98 -3.82 19.73 3.45
CA VAL A 98 -4.74 20.86 3.24
C VAL A 98 -5.94 20.40 2.43
N ALA A 99 -7.14 20.72 2.90
CA ALA A 99 -8.34 20.56 2.08
C ALA A 99 -8.19 21.48 0.86
N LYS A 100 -8.29 20.91 -0.35
CA LYS A 100 -8.45 21.74 -1.55
C LYS A 100 -9.82 22.43 -1.43
N LYS A 101 -9.80 23.76 -1.40
CA LYS A 101 -11.00 24.58 -1.55
C LYS A 101 -11.55 24.44 -2.96
#